data_AF-A0A7V2IRK2-F1
#
_entry.id   AF-A0A7V2IRK2-F1
#
_cell.length_a   1.000
_cell.length_b   1.000
_cell.length_c   1.000
_cell.angle_alpha   90.00
_cell.angle_beta   90.00
_cell.angle_gamma   90.00
#
_symmetry.space_group_name_H-M   'P 1'
#
loop_
_entity.id
_entity.type
_entity.pdbx_description
1 polymer ?
#
loop_
_entity_poly.entity_id
_entity_poly.type
_entity_poly.pdbx_seq_one_letter_code
_entity_poly.pdbx_strand_id
1 'polypeptide(L)'
;ITANYRCRRGEIDLVMRDGATLVFVEVRLRRNPRYGGAAASIDYRKQQKLVATAQHYLLAHPHDGPARFDVVAMAGGSSIDWIRNAFEAG
;
A
#
# COMPACT_ATOMS: atom_id res chain seq x y z
N ILE A 1 12.46 2.21 1.88
CA ILE A 1 13.06 3.03 0.82
C ILE A 1 12.66 4.47 1.02
N THR A 2 11.36 4.76 0.98
CA THR A 2 10.83 6.10 1.32
C THR A 2 9.50 5.97 2.07
N ALA A 3 9.13 7.02 2.78
CA ALA A 3 7.85 7.16 3.47
C ALA A 3 7.15 8.43 3.01
N ASN A 4 5.81 8.42 3.07
CA ASN A 4 4.95 9.53 2.67
C ASN A 4 5.22 10.03 1.25
N TYR A 5 5.32 9.11 0.28
CA TYR A 5 5.51 9.48 -1.12
C TYR A 5 4.26 10.19 -1.64
N ARG A 6 4.40 11.40 -2.17
CA ARG A 6 3.30 12.22 -2.67
C ARG A 6 3.57 12.67 -4.10
N CYS A 7 2.55 12.60 -4.95
CA CYS A 7 2.59 13.15 -6.29
C CYS A 7 1.20 13.65 -6.70
N ARG A 8 1.06 14.20 -7.92
CA ARG A 8 -0.24 14.69 -8.42
C ARG A 8 -1.33 13.62 -8.50
N ARG A 9 -0.96 12.33 -8.57
CA ARG A 9 -1.89 11.20 -8.65
C ARG A 9 -2.40 10.76 -7.27
N GLY A 10 -1.62 10.99 -6.21
CA GLY A 10 -1.99 10.55 -4.88
C GLY A 10 -0.82 10.44 -3.92
N GLU A 11 -0.96 9.53 -2.97
CA GLU A 11 0.03 9.26 -1.94
C GLU A 11 0.19 7.75 -1.73
N ILE A 12 1.39 7.33 -1.32
CA ILE A 12 1.71 6.00 -0.83
C ILE A 12 2.44 6.20 0.50
N ASP A 13 1.96 5.53 1.55
CA ASP A 13 2.48 5.74 2.90
C ASP A 13 3.91 5.23 3.05
N LEU A 14 4.21 4.03 2.55
CA LEU A 14 5.56 3.48 2.56
C LEU A 14 5.89 2.81 1.22
N VAL A 15 7.13 3.01 0.78
CA VAL A 15 7.75 2.20 -0.27
C VAL A 15 8.92 1.46 0.36
N MET A 16 8.87 0.13 0.32
CA MET A 16 9.84 -0.74 0.97
C MET A 16 10.32 -1.84 0.02
N ARG A 17 11.31 -2.61 0.49
CA ARG A 17 11.84 -3.76 -0.24
C ARG A 17 11.63 -5.02 0.60
N ASP A 18 11.17 -6.08 -0.05
CA ASP A 18 11.00 -7.42 0.50
C ASP A 18 11.73 -8.41 -0.42
N GLY A 19 13.00 -8.67 -0.11
CA GLY A 19 13.92 -9.34 -1.03
C GLY A 19 14.07 -8.57 -2.35
N ALA A 20 13.71 -9.22 -3.46
CA ALA A 20 13.69 -8.60 -4.79
C ALA A 20 12.40 -7.81 -5.09
N THR A 21 11.39 -7.88 -4.22
CA THR A 21 10.07 -7.27 -4.44
C THR A 21 10.06 -5.83 -3.98
N LEU A 22 9.59 -4.91 -4.83
CA LEU A 22 9.25 -3.55 -4.44
C LEU A 22 7.83 -3.54 -3.87
N VAL A 23 7.66 -3.06 -2.65
CA VAL A 23 6.37 -3.13 -1.95
C VAL A 23 5.85 -1.72 -1.70
N PHE A 24 4.65 -1.45 -2.20
CA PHE A 24 3.91 -0.22 -1.95
C PHE A 24 2.89 -0.50 -0.85
N VAL A 25 3.01 0.20 0.28
CA VAL A 25 2.22 -0.07 1.48
C VAL A 25 1.29 1.10 1.77
N GLU A 26 0.01 0.79 1.99
CA GLU A 26 -0.94 1.69 2.65
C GLU A 26 -1.06 1.31 4.13
N VAL A 27 -0.97 2.30 5.02
CA VAL A 27 -1.10 2.14 6.46
C VAL A 27 -2.47 2.64 6.91
N ARG A 28 -3.21 1.80 7.64
CA ARG A 28 -4.58 2.12 8.09
C ARG A 28 -4.70 1.95 9.60
N LEU A 29 -5.33 2.92 10.26
CA LEU A 29 -5.79 2.75 11.64
C LEU A 29 -7.24 2.24 11.64
N ARG A 30 -7.47 1.04 12.18
CA ARG A 30 -8.82 0.49 12.34
C ARG A 30 -9.53 1.21 13.49
N ARG A 31 -10.62 1.92 13.16
CA ARG A 31 -11.53 2.49 14.18
C ARG A 31 -12.43 1.45 14.83
N ASN A 32 -12.78 0.38 14.12
CA ASN A 32 -13.63 -0.70 14.64
C ASN A 32 -13.16 -2.06 14.07
N PRO A 33 -12.77 -3.03 14.91
CA PRO A 33 -12.32 -4.35 14.44
C PRO A 33 -13.44 -5.19 13.80
N ARG A 34 -14.72 -4.82 13.96
CA ARG A 34 -15.88 -5.61 13.50
C ARG A 34 -16.37 -5.31 12.08
N TYR A 35 -15.89 -4.26 11.42
CA TYR A 35 -16.31 -3.90 10.06
C TYR A 35 -15.18 -4.13 9.07
N GLY A 36 -15.38 -5.02 8.09
CA GLY A 36 -14.57 -5.23 6.88
C GLY A 36 -13.06 -5.36 7.12
N GLY A 37 -12.47 -6.53 6.87
CA GLY A 37 -11.00 -6.71 6.95
C GLY A 37 -10.22 -5.58 6.27
N ALA A 38 -8.98 -5.31 6.69
CA ALA A 38 -8.25 -4.13 6.20
C ALA A 38 -8.08 -4.11 4.66
N ALA A 39 -8.01 -5.28 4.01
CA ALA A 39 -8.08 -5.36 2.54
C ALA A 39 -9.42 -4.83 1.98
N ALA A 40 -10.55 -5.16 2.61
CA ALA A 40 -11.87 -4.64 2.22
C ALA A 40 -12.02 -3.13 2.45
N SER A 41 -11.15 -2.51 3.26
CA SER A 41 -11.10 -1.05 3.44
C SER A 41 -10.37 -0.31 2.31
N ILE A 42 -9.66 -1.04 1.43
CA ILE A 42 -9.06 -0.49 0.21
C ILE A 42 -10.03 -0.76 -0.94
N ASP A 43 -11.04 0.11 -1.04
CA ASP A 43 -12.01 0.06 -2.11
C ASP A 43 -11.35 0.24 -3.49
N TYR A 44 -12.10 -0.09 -4.55
CA TYR A 44 -11.61 0.00 -5.92
C TYR A 44 -11.04 1.39 -6.26
N ARG A 45 -11.66 2.47 -5.78
CA ARG A 45 -11.18 3.84 -6.05
C ARG A 45 -9.81 4.09 -5.43
N LYS A 46 -9.59 3.62 -4.19
CA LYS A 46 -8.30 3.72 -3.50
C LYS A 46 -7.25 2.84 -4.17
N GLN A 47 -7.60 1.63 -4.61
CA GLN A 47 -6.70 0.76 -5.39
C GLN A 47 -6.20 1.48 -6.65
N GLN A 48 -7.10 2.03 -7.46
CA GLN A 48 -6.75 2.77 -8.68
C GLN A 48 -5.83 3.97 -8.40
N LYS A 49 -6.06 4.68 -7.29
CA LYS A 49 -5.20 5.80 -6.87
C LYS A 49 -3.80 5.33 -6.46
N LEU A 50 -3.70 4.22 -5.73
CA LEU A 50 -2.43 3.61 -5.33
C LEU A 50 -1.65 3.12 -6.56
N VAL A 51 -2.31 2.44 -7.51
CA VAL A 51 -1.71 2.00 -8.78
C VAL A 51 -1.16 3.18 -9.57
N ALA A 52 -1.96 4.23 -9.78
CA ALA A 52 -1.51 5.41 -10.52
C ALA A 52 -0.34 6.13 -9.81
N THR A 53 -0.31 6.11 -8.49
CA THR A 53 0.78 6.70 -7.69
C THR A 53 2.05 5.85 -7.77
N ALA A 54 1.92 4.52 -7.74
CA ALA A 54 3.03 3.58 -7.89
C ALA A 54 3.64 3.64 -9.30
N GLN A 55 2.81 3.71 -10.34
CA GLN A 55 3.27 3.94 -11.71
C GLN A 55 4.09 5.25 -11.81
N HIS A 56 3.60 6.33 -11.19
CA HIS A 56 4.35 7.58 -11.13
C HIS A 56 5.69 7.43 -10.39
N TYR A 57 5.72 6.67 -9.29
CA TYR A 57 6.95 6.37 -8.57
C TYR A 57 7.98 5.63 -9.46
N LEU A 58 7.52 4.62 -10.21
CA LEU A 58 8.34 3.78 -11.08
C LEU A 58 8.93 4.54 -12.28
N LEU A 59 8.27 5.61 -12.76
CA LEU A 59 8.84 6.48 -13.80
C LEU A 59 10.14 7.17 -13.34
N ALA A 60 10.23 7.51 -12.06
CA ALA A 60 11.42 8.15 -11.48
C ALA A 60 12.41 7.13 -10.87
N HIS A 61 11.92 5.92 -10.54
CA HIS A 61 12.69 4.86 -9.92
C HIS A 61 12.43 3.54 -10.65
N PRO A 62 13.04 3.33 -11.83
CA PRO A 62 12.88 2.09 -12.57
C PRO A 62 13.20 0.87 -11.70
N HIS A 63 12.38 -0.17 -11.83
CA HIS A 63 12.54 -1.42 -11.10
C HIS A 63 12.06 -2.57 -11.99
N ASP A 64 12.94 -3.51 -12.26
CA ASP A 64 12.70 -4.64 -13.17
C ASP A 64 12.19 -5.90 -12.46
N GLY A 65 12.08 -5.86 -11.13
CA GLY A 65 11.60 -6.98 -10.32
C GLY A 65 10.09 -6.95 -10.05
N PRO A 66 9.57 -7.92 -9.28
CA PRO A 66 8.17 -7.93 -8.90
C PRO A 66 7.82 -6.70 -8.05
N ALA A 67 6.58 -6.25 -8.17
CA ALA A 67 5.99 -5.22 -7.34
C ALA A 67 4.70 -5.72 -6.69
N ARG A 68 4.42 -5.28 -5.46
CA ARG A 68 3.27 -5.73 -4.68
C ARG A 68 2.62 -4.57 -3.93
N PHE A 69 1.30 -4.63 -3.76
CA PHE A 69 0.57 -3.71 -2.90
C PHE A 69 0.21 -4.39 -1.58
N ASP A 70 0.69 -3.83 -0.48
CA ASP A 70 0.43 -4.34 0.87
C ASP A 70 -0.42 -3.35 1.67
N VAL A 71 -1.11 -3.87 2.68
CA VAL A 71 -1.82 -3.06 3.66
C VAL A 71 -1.33 -3.41 5.05
N VAL A 72 -0.95 -2.40 5.81
CA VAL A 72 -0.63 -2.54 7.23
C VAL A 72 -1.75 -1.90 8.03
N ALA A 73 -2.50 -2.72 8.76
CA ALA A 73 -3.60 -2.27 9.58
C ALA A 73 -3.22 -2.28 11.06
N MET A 74 -3.40 -1.15 11.73
CA MET A 74 -3.14 -1.01 13.16
C MET A 74 -4.45 -0.96 13.93
N ALA A 75 -4.52 -1.65 15.07
CA ALA A 75 -5.64 -1.57 16.00
C ALA A 75 -5.15 -1.49 17.46
N GLY A 76 -5.91 -0.78 18.30
CA GLY A 76 -5.66 -0.74 19.75
C GLY A 76 -4.27 -0.26 20.20
N GLY A 77 -3.53 0.45 19.34
CA GLY A 77 -2.22 1.04 19.65
C GLY A 77 -1.02 0.08 19.56
N SER A 78 -1.21 -1.24 19.46
CA SER A 78 -0.10 -2.20 19.46
C SER A 78 -0.26 -3.39 18.51
N SER A 79 -1.48 -3.72 18.06
CA SER A 79 -1.66 -4.81 17.12
C SER A 79 -1.48 -4.32 15.68
N ILE A 80 -0.61 -5.03 14.96
CA ILE A 80 -0.31 -4.80 13.55
C ILE A 80 -0.75 -6.04 12.78
N ASP A 81 -1.62 -5.84 11.80
CA ASP A 81 -2.08 -6.84 10.84
C ASP A 81 -1.53 -6.45 9.46
N TRP A 82 -0.52 -7.17 9.00
CA TRP A 82 0.12 -6.92 7.71
C TRP A 82 -0.44 -7.90 6.68
N ILE A 83 -1.29 -7.36 5.82
CA ILE A 83 -1.87 -8.06 4.68
C ILE A 83 -0.95 -7.87 3.48
N ARG A 84 -0.21 -8.93 3.14
CA ARG A 84 0.61 -8.98 1.94
C ARG A 84 -0.26 -9.26 0.72
N ASN A 85 0.08 -8.63 -0.41
CA ASN A 85 -0.66 -8.73 -1.66
C ASN A 85 -2.15 -8.42 -1.48
N ALA A 86 -2.45 -7.29 -0.85
CA ALA A 86 -3.81 -6.92 -0.49
C ALA A 86 -4.72 -6.75 -1.71
N PHE A 87 -4.14 -6.40 -2.87
CA PHE A 87 -4.80 -6.40 -4.17
C PHE A 87 -3.76 -6.41 -5.29
N GLU A 88 -4.20 -6.79 -6.50
CA GLU A 88 -3.40 -6.77 -7.72
C GLU A 88 -3.70 -5.50 -8.53
N ALA A 89 -2.69 -4.99 -9.24
CA ALA A 89 -2.91 -3.97 -10.26
C ALA A 89 -3.53 -4.65 -11.49
N GLY A 90 -4.86 -4.62 -11.58
CA GLY A 90 -5.61 -5.15 -12.72
C GLY A 90 -5.31 -4.45 -14.04
#